data_AF-A0A5J5FC16-F1
#
_entry.id   AF-A0A5J5FC16-F1
#
_cell.length_a   1.000
_cell.length_b   1.000
_cell.length_c   1.000
_cell.angle_alpha   90.00
_cell.angle_beta   90.00
_cell.angle_gamma   90.00
#
_symmetry.space_group_name_H-M   'P 1'
#
loop_
_entity.id
_entity.type
_entity.pdbx_description
1 polymer ?
#
loop_
_entity_poly.entity_id
_entity_poly.type
_entity_poly.pdbx_seq_one_letter_code
_entity_poly.pdbx_strand_id
1 'polypeptide(L)'
;RTVTKYREQRTGIKAVQYDCCINSCMSYAMYSDATQCTICSHPRWKETKDFRASSGARSSRKPFAQHTYVPVAHRIKLAWSDAKRANLMLQYR
;
A
#
# COMPACT_ATOMS: atom_id res chain seq x y z
N ARG A 1 1.83 -17.47 -4.71
CA ARG A 1 0.41 -17.85 -4.73
C ARG A 1 -0.54 -16.83 -4.08
N THR A 2 -0.52 -16.51 -2.78
CA THR A 2 -1.87 -16.58 -2.18
C THR A 2 -2.29 -15.70 -0.99
N VAL A 3 -1.46 -14.87 -0.36
CA VAL A 3 -1.98 -14.11 0.82
C VAL A 3 -2.84 -12.91 0.40
N THR A 4 -2.43 -12.18 -0.63
CA THR A 4 -3.15 -11.00 -1.13
C THR A 4 -4.50 -11.35 -1.77
N LYS A 5 -4.54 -12.38 -2.63
CA LYS A 5 -5.79 -12.86 -3.26
C LYS A 5 -6.80 -13.36 -2.23
N TYR A 6 -6.33 -14.02 -1.17
CA TYR A 6 -7.20 -14.58 -0.13
C TYR A 6 -7.86 -13.49 0.72
N ARG A 7 -7.17 -12.37 0.94
CA ARG A 7 -7.69 -11.25 1.74
C ARG A 7 -8.83 -10.54 1.02
N GLU A 8 -8.69 -10.26 -0.27
CA GLU A 8 -9.76 -9.65 -1.08
C GLU A 8 -10.98 -10.58 -1.16
N GLN A 9 -10.76 -11.88 -1.38
CA GLN A 9 -11.84 -12.87 -1.48
C GLN A 9 -12.66 -12.99 -0.19
N ARG A 10 -12.02 -12.97 0.99
CA ARG A 10 -12.73 -13.09 2.28
C ARG A 10 -13.31 -11.78 2.80
N THR A 11 -12.63 -10.67 2.55
CA THR A 11 -13.04 -9.38 3.14
C THR A 11 -13.83 -8.50 2.18
N GLY A 12 -13.75 -8.75 0.86
CA GLY A 12 -14.25 -7.85 -0.18
C GLY A 12 -13.44 -6.56 -0.30
N ILE A 13 -12.32 -6.43 0.43
CA ILE A 13 -11.52 -5.20 0.46
C ILE A 13 -10.41 -5.30 -0.57
N LYS A 14 -10.48 -4.43 -1.58
CA LYS A 14 -9.36 -4.15 -2.48
C LYS A 14 -8.26 -3.45 -1.68
N ALA A 15 -7.15 -4.15 -1.50
CA ALA A 15 -5.94 -3.57 -0.91
C ALA A 15 -5.36 -2.55 -1.90
N VAL A 16 -5.27 -1.29 -1.50
CA VAL A 16 -4.58 -0.27 -2.30
C VAL A 16 -3.14 -0.23 -1.82
N GLN A 17 -2.19 -0.32 -2.75
CA GLN A 17 -0.78 -0.21 -2.43
C GLN A 17 -0.31 1.20 -2.79
N TYR A 18 0.37 1.84 -1.84
CA TYR A 18 0.98 3.14 -2.03
C TYR A 18 2.50 3.01 -1.91
N ASP A 19 3.20 3.66 -2.83
CA ASP A 19 4.65 3.76 -2.75
C ASP A 19 5.04 4.70 -1.61
N CYS A 20 6.02 4.30 -0.82
CA CYS A 20 6.51 5.07 0.32
C CYS A 20 8.04 5.14 0.33
N CYS A 21 8.58 6.13 1.04
CA CYS A 21 9.99 6.13 1.39
C CYS A 21 10.33 4.95 2.32
N ILE A 22 11.56 4.42 2.23
CA ILE A 22 12.05 3.32 3.07
C ILE A 22 11.97 3.64 4.57
N ASN A 23 12.21 4.91 4.94
CA ASN A 23 12.14 5.38 6.32
C ASN A 23 10.72 5.83 6.73
N SER A 24 9.71 5.53 5.91
CA SER A 24 8.31 5.96 6.13
C SER A 24 8.10 7.47 6.27
N CYS A 25 9.08 8.30 5.89
CA CYS A 25 9.00 9.76 6.02
C CYS A 25 7.88 10.37 5.17
N MET A 26 7.60 9.79 4.01
CA MET A 26 6.64 10.33 3.04
C MET A 26 5.99 9.22 2.22
N SER A 27 4.71 9.40 1.89
CA SER A 27 4.01 8.60 0.89
C SER A 27 3.99 9.33 -0.44
N TYR A 28 4.35 8.63 -1.52
CA TYR A 28 4.31 9.17 -2.88
C TYR A 28 2.89 9.18 -3.47
N ALA A 29 1.87 8.73 -2.72
CA ALA A 29 0.47 8.83 -3.13
C ALA A 29 0.02 10.29 -3.34
N MET A 30 0.56 11.21 -2.55
CA MET A 30 0.28 12.66 -2.63
C MET A 30 1.32 13.42 -3.47
N TYR A 31 2.40 12.74 -3.88
CA TYR A 31 3.53 13.34 -4.59
C TYR A 31 3.94 12.41 -5.74
N SER A 32 3.07 12.27 -6.74
CA SER A 32 3.24 11.34 -7.86
C SER A 32 4.52 11.59 -8.65
N ASP A 33 4.91 12.85 -8.78
CA ASP A 33 6.00 13.31 -9.64
C ASP A 33 7.35 13.29 -8.90
N ALA A 34 7.33 13.13 -7.58
CA ALA A 34 8.54 13.05 -6.79
C ALA A 34 9.29 11.75 -7.08
N THR A 35 10.55 11.91 -7.49
CA THR A 35 11.51 10.82 -7.77
C THR A 35 12.37 10.47 -6.55
N GLN A 36 12.36 11.33 -5.52
CA GLN A 36 13.08 11.17 -4.27
C GLN A 36 12.26 11.70 -3.10
N CYS A 37 12.59 11.26 -1.89
CA CYS A 37 11.96 11.73 -0.67
C CYS A 37 12.39 13.17 -0.37
N THR A 38 11.46 14.06 -0.07
CA THR A 38 11.76 15.47 0.26
C THR A 38 12.41 15.66 1.63
N ILE A 39 12.34 14.65 2.51
CA ILE A 39 12.84 14.72 3.89
C ILE A 39 14.23 14.09 4.01
N CYS A 40 14.40 12.87 3.50
CA CYS A 40 15.67 12.12 3.64
C CYS A 40 16.44 11.98 2.32
N SER A 41 15.97 12.59 1.23
CA SER A 41 16.58 12.55 -0.10
C SER A 41 16.77 11.15 -0.69
N HIS A 42 16.13 10.13 -0.10
CA HIS A 42 16.25 8.75 -0.56
C HIS A 42 15.53 8.59 -1.90
N PRO A 43 16.14 7.92 -2.91
CA PRO A 43 15.50 7.69 -4.19
C PRO A 43 14.23 6.83 -4.04
N ARG A 44 13.21 7.13 -4.84
CA ARG A 44 11.95 6.36 -4.87
C ARG A 44 12.14 4.99 -5.50
N TRP A 45 12.95 4.92 -6.56
CA TRP A 45 13.08 3.74 -7.42
C TRP A 45 14.41 3.03 -7.21
N LYS A 46 14.36 1.70 -7.07
CA LYS A 46 15.51 0.81 -7.15
C LYS A 46 15.92 0.69 -8.61
N GLU A 47 17.14 1.07 -8.93
CA GLU A 47 17.73 0.81 -10.23
C GLU A 47 18.05 -0.69 -10.33
N THR A 48 17.18 -1.45 -10.98
CA THR A 48 17.46 -2.86 -11.30
C THR A 48 17.92 -2.93 -12.75
N LYS A 49 19.18 -3.29 -12.96
CA LYS A 49 19.68 -3.65 -14.29
C LYS A 49 19.24 -5.07 -14.58
N ASP A 50 18.24 -5.23 -15.43
CA ASP A 50 17.78 -6.55 -15.86
C ASP A 50 18.80 -7.15 -16.84
N PHE A 51 19.75 -7.93 -16.32
CA PHE A 51 20.80 -8.60 -17.11
C PHE A 51 20.28 -9.63 -18.15
N ARG A 52 18.97 -9.89 -18.19
CA ARG A 52 18.32 -10.85 -19.11
C ARG A 52 17.60 -10.17 -20.30
N ALA A 53 17.60 -8.85 -20.39
CA ALA A 53 16.96 -8.13 -21.49
C ALA A 53 17.90 -8.07 -22.71
N SER A 54 17.83 -9.07 -23.58
CA SER A 54 18.33 -8.95 -24.96
C SER A 54 17.56 -7.84 -25.67
N SER A 55 18.27 -6.80 -26.14
CA SER A 55 17.76 -5.65 -26.90
C SER A 55 16.72 -4.77 -26.18
N GLY A 56 17.17 -3.61 -25.70
CA GLY A 56 16.31 -2.53 -25.18
C GLY A 56 16.04 -2.66 -23.68
N ALA A 57 16.93 -2.06 -22.88
CA ALA A 57 16.85 -2.01 -21.43
C ALA A 57 15.52 -1.38 -20.95
N ARG A 58 14.53 -2.21 -20.62
CA ARG A 58 13.37 -1.74 -19.83
C ARG A 58 13.86 -1.60 -18.40
N SER A 59 14.18 -0.38 -17.95
CA SER A 59 14.46 -0.11 -16.55
C SER A 59 13.20 -0.44 -15.74
N SER A 60 13.15 -1.59 -15.07
CA SER A 60 12.04 -1.90 -14.17
C SER A 60 12.14 -0.98 -12.96
N ARG A 61 11.31 0.07 -12.93
CA ARG A 61 11.24 1.02 -11.81
C ARG A 61 10.51 0.35 -10.65
N LYS A 62 11.24 -0.37 -9.81
CA LYS A 62 10.69 -1.00 -8.61
C LYS A 62 10.80 -0.03 -7.42
N PRO A 63 9.72 0.32 -6.72
CA PRO A 63 9.80 1.21 -5.56
C PRO A 63 10.58 0.54 -4.41
N PHE A 64 11.23 1.35 -3.57
CA PHE A 64 11.98 0.83 -2.42
C PHE A 64 11.07 0.16 -1.38
N ALA A 65 9.97 0.83 -1.04
CA ALA A 65 8.96 0.37 -0.08
C ALA A 65 7.54 0.64 -0.61
N GLN A 66 6.62 -0.27 -0.29
CA GLN A 66 5.19 -0.14 -0.60
C GLN A 66 4.38 -0.46 0.64
N HIS A 67 3.46 0.43 1.01
CA HIS A 67 2.55 0.24 2.12
C HIS A 67 1.17 -0.16 1.60
N THR A 68 0.53 -1.11 2.28
CA THR A 68 -0.83 -1.52 1.95
C THR A 68 -1.82 -0.71 2.77
N TYR A 69 -2.58 0.15 2.11
CA TYR A 69 -3.72 0.83 2.72
C TYR A 69 -4.94 -0.08 2.73
N VAL A 70 -5.50 -0.23 3.92
CA VAL A 70 -6.77 -0.92 4.14
C VAL A 70 -7.76 0.14 4.57
N PRO A 71 -8.84 0.43 3.81
CA PRO A 71 -9.85 1.40 4.22
C PRO A 71 -10.69 0.83 5.37
N VAL A 72 -10.14 0.82 6.59
CA VAL A 72 -10.81 0.32 7.79
C VAL A 72 -11.88 1.32 8.25
N ALA A 73 -11.63 2.63 8.07
CA ALA A 73 -12.51 3.70 8.51
C ALA A 73 -13.94 3.57 7.95
N HIS A 74 -14.09 3.23 6.66
CA HIS A 74 -15.41 3.02 6.06
C HIS A 74 -16.16 1.84 6.70
N ARG A 75 -15.44 0.76 7.02
CA ARG A 75 -16.05 -0.41 7.68
C ARG A 75 -16.40 -0.14 9.14
N ILE A 76 -15.58 0.63 9.85
CA ILE A 76 -15.90 1.07 11.21
C ILE A 76 -17.16 1.92 11.19
N LYS A 77 -17.27 2.90 10.29
CA LYS A 77 -18.48 3.72 10.14
C LYS A 77 -19.73 2.87 9.86
N LEU A 78 -19.65 1.92 8.92
CA LEU A 78 -20.75 0.99 8.64
C LEU A 78 -21.08 0.11 9.85
N ALA A 79 -20.08 -0.40 10.57
CA ALA A 79 -20.30 -1.23 11.75
C ALA A 79 -20.95 -0.45 12.90
N TRP A 80 -20.60 0.84 13.05
CA TRP A 80 -21.20 1.74 14.04
C TRP A 80 -22.60 2.21 13.65
N SER A 81 -22.95 2.20 12.36
CA SER A 81 -24.31 2.54 11.90
C SER A 81 -25.37 1.49 12.28
N ASP A 82 -24.95 0.27 12.61
CA ASP A 82 -25.82 -0.81 13.10
C ASP A 82 -25.63 -0.98 14.61
N ALA A 83 -26.67 -0.67 15.38
CA ALA A 83 -26.64 -0.72 16.85
C ALA A 83 -26.22 -2.10 17.41
N LYS A 84 -26.61 -3.21 16.76
CA LYS A 84 -26.24 -4.56 17.22
C LYS A 84 -24.76 -4.83 17.01
N ARG A 85 -24.23 -4.43 15.85
CA ARG A 85 -22.80 -4.59 15.51
C ARG A 85 -21.91 -3.66 16.31
N ALA A 86 -22.36 -2.44 16.58
CA ALA A 86 -21.67 -1.49 17.44
C ALA A 86 -21.51 -2.04 18.87
N ASN A 87 -22.58 -2.63 19.43
CA ASN A 87 -22.54 -3.23 20.76
C ASN A 87 -21.57 -4.42 20.82
N LEU A 88 -21.54 -5.26 19.78
CA LEU A 88 -20.55 -6.34 19.62
C LEU A 88 -19.10 -5.82 19.59
N MET A 89 -18.83 -4.68 18.95
CA MET A 89 -17.50 -4.07 18.93
C MET A 89 -17.08 -3.55 20.31
N LEU A 90 -18.01 -3.00 21.09
CA LEU A 90 -17.73 -2.54 22.45
C LEU A 90 -17.48 -3.69 23.44
N GLN A 91 -18.08 -4.87 23.17
CA GLN A 91 -17.95 -6.06 24.01
C GLN A 91 -16.73 -6.92 23.63
N TYR A 92 -16.09 -6.67 22.49
CA TYR A 92 -14.91 -7.42 22.07
C TYR A 92 -13.72 -7.04 22.97
N ARG A 93 -13.31 -7.99 23.82
CA ARG A 93 -12.27 -7.83 24.84
C ARG A 93 -11.07 -8.73 24.52
#